data_AF-A0A3B5XTP3-F1
#
_entry.id   AF-A0A3B5XTP3-F1
#
_cell.length_a   1.000
_cell.length_b   1.000
_cell.length_c   1.000
_cell.angle_alpha   90.00
_cell.angle_beta   90.00
_cell.angle_gamma   90.00
#
_symmetry.space_group_name_H-M   'P 1'
#
loop_
_entity.id
_entity.type
_entity.pdbx_description
1 polymer ?
#
loop_
_entity_poly.entity_id
_entity_poly.type
_entity_poly.pdbx_seq_one_letter_code
_entity_poly.pdbx_strand_id
1 'polypeptide(L)' 'MGRVVPVGAGGGGDRTGKTSWPEVVGWTVQRAAAQINDDRPDVWVTLIYSGPQWPPGHNPWRVVVLSNEVGVVVKTPAIG' A
#
# COMPACT_ATOMS: atom_id res chain seq x y z
N MET A 1 -3.17 16.68 -41.79
CA MET A 1 -4.61 16.50 -41.44
C MET A 1 -4.67 15.43 -40.36
N GLY A 2 -4.48 15.76 -39.07
CA GLY A 2 -5.49 16.32 -38.16
C GLY A 2 -6.24 15.15 -37.49
N ARG A 3 -6.20 14.89 -36.19
CA ARG A 3 -6.00 15.72 -35.00
C ARG A 3 -5.20 14.96 -33.93
N VAL A 4 -4.31 15.68 -33.26
CA VAL A 4 -3.97 15.43 -31.85
C VAL A 4 -5.11 15.95 -30.97
N VAL A 5 -5.53 15.22 -29.93
CA VAL A 5 -5.59 15.72 -28.54
C VAL A 5 -5.31 14.55 -27.57
N PRO A 6 -4.58 14.78 -26.48
CA PRO A 6 -4.18 13.79 -25.46
C PRO A 6 -5.09 13.83 -24.21
N VAL A 7 -5.08 12.78 -23.38
CA VAL A 7 -5.38 12.78 -21.92
C VAL A 7 -5.43 11.31 -21.44
N GLY A 8 -4.81 10.89 -20.34
CA GLY A 8 -4.37 11.65 -19.18
C GLY A 8 -2.88 11.56 -18.88
N ALA A 9 -2.34 12.75 -18.60
CA ALA A 9 -1.33 12.90 -17.58
C ALA A 9 -1.87 12.36 -16.25
N GLY A 10 -1.02 11.62 -15.53
CA GLY A 10 -1.38 11.04 -14.23
C GLY A 10 -0.17 10.51 -13.50
N GLY A 11 0.83 11.38 -13.32
CA GLY A 11 1.85 11.21 -12.28
C GLY A 11 2.91 10.15 -12.56
N GLY A 12 4.02 10.58 -13.18
CA GLY A 12 5.33 10.34 -12.56
C GLY A 12 5.41 11.12 -11.25
N GLY A 13 4.43 10.94 -10.37
CA GLY A 13 4.33 11.63 -9.11
C GLY A 13 5.21 10.85 -8.17
N ASP A 14 6.32 11.45 -7.77
CA ASP A 14 6.92 11.31 -6.45
C ASP A 14 6.40 10.07 -5.72
N ARG A 15 6.86 8.88 -6.12
CA ARG A 15 6.46 7.63 -5.44
C ARG A 15 6.79 7.72 -3.95
N THR A 16 7.70 8.62 -3.58
CA THR A 16 8.02 9.09 -2.24
C THR A 16 6.86 9.76 -1.47
N GLY A 17 5.72 10.07 -2.09
CA GLY A 17 4.55 10.69 -1.45
C GLY A 17 3.44 9.73 -1.05
N LYS A 18 3.46 8.48 -1.53
CA LYS A 18 2.40 7.50 -1.22
C LYS A 18 2.54 6.99 0.21
N THR A 19 1.53 7.27 1.03
CA THR A 19 1.50 6.90 2.47
C THR A 19 0.42 5.89 2.80
N SER A 20 -0.47 5.56 1.87
CA SER A 20 -1.58 4.61 2.04
C SER A 20 -1.92 3.87 0.75
N TRP A 21 -2.50 2.66 0.90
CA TRP A 21 -2.84 1.73 -0.18
C TRP A 21 -4.30 1.24 -0.06
N PRO A 22 -5.31 2.09 -0.27
CA PRO A 22 -6.71 1.66 -0.21
C PRO A 22 -7.07 0.57 -1.24
N GLU A 23 -6.37 0.51 -2.37
CA GLU A 23 -6.61 -0.41 -3.47
C GLU A 23 -6.30 -1.88 -3.17
N VAL A 24 -5.46 -2.16 -2.16
CA VAL A 24 -5.08 -3.54 -1.80
C VAL A 24 -5.99 -4.16 -0.74
N VAL A 25 -7.01 -3.42 -0.27
CA VAL A 25 -8.03 -3.98 0.62
C VAL A 25 -8.82 -5.06 -0.11
N GLY A 26 -9.00 -6.22 0.54
CA GLY A 26 -9.59 -7.41 -0.06
C GLY A 26 -8.61 -8.27 -0.87
N TRP A 27 -7.35 -7.87 -1.02
CA TRP A 27 -6.33 -8.70 -1.66
C TRP A 27 -5.71 -9.68 -0.68
N THR A 28 -5.06 -10.72 -1.20
CA THR A 28 -4.19 -11.56 -0.38
C THR A 28 -3.00 -10.75 0.10
N VAL A 29 -2.53 -11.05 1.31
CA VAL A 29 -1.39 -10.37 1.94
C VAL A 29 -0.15 -10.39 1.05
N GLN A 30 0.12 -11.50 0.36
CA GLN A 30 1.25 -11.63 -0.57
C GLN A 30 1.16 -10.64 -1.74
N ARG A 31 -0.04 -10.51 -2.34
CA ARG A 31 -0.27 -9.60 -3.45
C ARG A 31 -0.20 -8.14 -3.00
N ALA A 32 -0.75 -7.84 -1.82
CA ALA A 32 -0.67 -6.50 -1.23
C ALA A 32 0.78 -6.10 -0.92
N ALA A 33 1.58 -7.00 -0.33
CA ALA A 33 2.99 -6.73 -0.04
C ALA A 33 3.81 -6.49 -1.30
N ALA A 34 3.57 -7.24 -2.38
CA ALA A 34 4.22 -7.02 -3.67
C ALA A 34 3.89 -5.63 -4.24
N GLN A 35 2.62 -5.21 -4.19
CA GLN A 35 2.19 -3.88 -4.63
C GLN A 35 2.84 -2.76 -3.80
N ILE A 36 2.88 -2.91 -2.48
CA ILE A 36 3.49 -1.91 -1.59
C ILE A 36 4.99 -1.78 -1.87
N ASN A 37 5.70 -2.89 -2.05
CA ASN A 37 7.13 -2.88 -2.39
C ASN A 37 7.43 -2.29 -3.78
N ASP A 38 6.53 -2.49 -4.75
CA ASP A 38 6.66 -1.89 -6.09
C ASP A 38 6.45 -0.37 -6.04
N ASP A 39 5.44 0.09 -5.28
CA ASP A 39 5.16 1.50 -5.10
C ASP A 39 6.21 2.22 -4.25
N ARG A 40 6.67 1.58 -3.18
CA ARG A 40 7.59 2.11 -2.16
C ARG A 40 8.61 1.03 -1.78
N PRO A 41 9.71 0.88 -2.53
CA PRO A 41 10.75 -0.11 -2.20
C PRO A 41 11.58 0.28 -0.95
N ASP A 42 11.39 1.50 -0.44
CA ASP A 42 12.08 2.09 0.69
C ASP A 42 11.36 1.89 2.04
N VAL A 43 10.17 1.27 2.05
CA VAL A 43 9.42 0.98 3.29
C VAL A 43 9.40 -0.51 3.60
N TRP A 44 9.30 -0.86 4.88
CA TRP A 44 9.15 -2.24 5.34
C TRP A 44 7.69 -2.59 5.55
N VAL A 45 7.26 -3.73 5.00
CA VAL A 45 5.92 -4.25 5.21
C VAL A 45 5.87 -5.09 6.49
N THR A 46 5.05 -4.67 7.45
CA THR A 46 4.74 -5.44 8.67
C THR A 46 3.36 -6.04 8.56
N LEU A 47 3.29 -7.36 8.68
CA LEU A 47 2.06 -8.13 8.57
C LEU A 47 1.51 -8.44 9.97
N ILE A 48 0.25 -8.10 10.21
CA ILE A 48 -0.47 -8.42 11.44
C ILE A 48 -1.63 -9.32 11.07
N TYR A 49 -1.53 -10.58 11.49
CA TYR A 49 -2.59 -11.56 11.38
C TYR A 49 -3.47 -11.49 12.62
N SER A 50 -4.77 -11.26 12.43
CA SER A 50 -5.81 -11.45 13.46
C SER A 50 -5.43 -10.89 14.84
N GLY A 51 -5.12 -9.59 14.93
CA GLY A 51 -4.76 -8.95 16.20
C GLY A 51 -5.16 -7.48 16.27
N PRO A 52 -5.59 -6.98 17.45
CA PRO A 52 -5.89 -5.56 17.66
C PRO A 52 -4.62 -4.71 17.85
N GLN A 53 -3.44 -5.33 17.88
CA GLN A 53 -2.23 -4.70 18.37
C GLN A 53 -1.44 -4.06 17.24
N TRP A 54 -1.68 -2.77 17.03
CA TRP A 54 -0.81 -1.93 16.21
C TRP A 54 0.61 -1.93 16.82
N PRO A 55 1.68 -1.93 16.01
CA PRO A 55 3.04 -1.85 16.55
C PRO A 55 3.20 -0.54 17.35
N PRO A 56 3.91 -0.56 18.48
CA PRO A 56 4.14 0.66 19.24
C PRO A 56 5.03 1.63 18.46
N GLY A 57 4.66 2.91 18.49
CA GLY A 57 5.41 4.00 17.88
C GLY A 57 5.20 4.14 16.38
N HIS A 58 5.12 5.40 15.91
CA HIS A 58 5.03 5.72 14.48
C HIS A 58 6.38 5.50 13.79
N ASN A 59 6.41 4.71 12.73
CA ASN A 59 7.59 4.56 11.87
C ASN A 59 7.26 5.02 10.44
N PRO A 60 7.86 6.12 9.95
CA PRO A 60 7.59 6.66 8.61
C PRO A 60 8.10 5.74 7.48
N TRP A 61 8.89 4.72 7.80
CA TRP A 61 9.46 3.77 6.86
C TRP A 61 8.81 2.38 6.99
N ARG A 62 7.68 2.26 7.67
CA ARG A 62 6.98 0.98 7.86
C ARG A 62 5.54 1.10 7.42
N VAL A 63 5.05 0.12 6.68
CA VAL A 63 3.64 -0.03 6.31
C VAL A 63 3.05 -1.20 7.08
N VAL A 64 1.95 -0.97 7.78
CA VAL A 64 1.26 -2.01 8.54
C VAL A 64 0.10 -2.57 7.72
N VAL A 65 0.12 -3.87 7.46
CA VAL A 65 -0.94 -4.60 6.74
C VAL A 65 -1.69 -5.47 7.74
N LEU A 66 -2.99 -5.21 7.89
CA LEU A 66 -3.87 -5.99 8.75
C LEU A 66 -4.63 -6.99 7.90
N SER A 67 -4.56 -8.26 8.29
CA SER A 67 -5.24 -9.35 7.60
C SER A 67 -6.10 -10.19 8.52
N ASN A 68 -7.13 -10.80 7.95
CA ASN A 68 -7.95 -11.80 8.63
C ASN A 68 -7.28 -13.18 8.64
N GLU A 69 -7.94 -14.15 9.27
CA GLU A 69 -7.45 -15.53 9.42
C GLU A 69 -7.21 -16.26 8.09
N VAL A 70 -7.83 -15.80 7.00
CA VAL A 70 -7.65 -16.36 5.65
C VAL A 70 -6.59 -15.60 4.84
N GLY A 71 -5.84 -14.68 5.45
CA GLY A 71 -4.74 -13.97 4.80
C GLY A 71 -5.19 -12.90 3.81
N VAL A 72 -6.37 -12.32 4.01
CA VAL A 72 -6.92 -11.22 3.19
C VAL A 72 -6.81 -9.91 3.96
N VAL A 73 -6.37 -8.85 3.27
CA VAL A 73 -6.26 -7.50 3.83
C VAL A 73 -7.65 -6.95 4.15
N VAL A 74 -7.88 -6.61 5.41
CA VAL A 74 -9.20 -6.14 5.89
C VAL A 74 -9.26 -4.65 6.16
N LYS A 75 -8.11 -3.97 6.17
CA LYS A 75 -8.00 -2.53 6.42
C LYS A 75 -6.95 -1.92 5.49
N THR A 76 -7.18 -0.68 5.07
CA THR A 76 -6.23 0.09 4.26
C THR A 76 -4.85 0.10 4.91
N PRO A 77 -3.83 -0.47 4.26
CA PRO A 77 -2.46 -0.34 4.72
C PRO A 77 -2.00 1.10 4.61
N ALA A 78 -1.25 1.54 5.61
CA ALA A 78 -0.70 2.88 5.67
C ALA A 78 0.64 2.88 6.41
N ILE A 79 1.43 3.92 6.19
CA ILE A 79 2.67 4.16 6.90
C ILE A 79 2.37 4.38 8.40
N GLY A 80 3.07 3.65 9.28
CA GLY A 80 2.78 3.63 10.72
C GLY A 80 3.66 2.71 11.53
#